data_AF-A0A3D8RKS4-F1
#
_entry.id   AF-A0A3D8RKS4-F1
#
_cell.length_a   1.000
_cell.length_b   1.000
_cell.length_c   1.000
_cell.angle_alpha   90.00
_cell.angle_beta   90.00
_cell.angle_gamma   90.00
#
_symmetry.space_group_name_H-M   'P 1'
#
loop_
_entity.id
_entity.type
_entity.pdbx_description
1 polymer ?
#
loop_
_entity_poly.entity_id
_entity_poly.type
_entity_poly.pdbx_seq_one_letter_code
_entity_poly.pdbx_strand_id
1 'polypeptide(L)'
;MAIPKPFLTGVIGAAVSLQLLILANMSYLYGTAYRDGSRFSTMKMLYVDYDGGVVGQSVTVAYDQMRGPGFPSLHEHSQEEYPTRQDIQEAVCKGDYWGAIYSGRDASSRLAGALFSSETAEAYDNSQALGYVYSSTKYPAYSQIVSSDLIQLAQAAAGVYKQTNLTTTLSAINISDPYVAQTLLDPISFTPTDISPMNQGVRFYYNTVSMVMPIIIQFFFIMAMNGISMQNNMFDTFSARRNTILRFIISICYTFIAALVMTGYIWAFREHWAVSSGQFALTWMAIWLAMHVHFLLIDFATAVIPMPFVPFFVLTWIILNVSSTIGPFELSPGFYRIGYVFPAHSLYEILLQIWTDGCNPHLYRALPILWCEWIVGVVLFVVGMGLRTKASFKTLLSKEKSEA
;
A
#
# COMPACT_ATOMS: atom_id res chain seq x y z
N MET A 1 -18.69 -47.55 -20.99
CA MET A 1 -19.26 -46.26 -21.44
C MET A 1 -18.12 -45.42 -21.99
N ALA A 2 -18.07 -45.16 -23.30
CA ALA A 2 -16.97 -44.42 -23.91
C ALA A 2 -17.17 -42.91 -23.69
N ILE A 3 -16.19 -42.22 -23.13
CA ILE A 3 -16.26 -40.77 -22.92
C ILE A 3 -16.28 -40.08 -24.30
N PRO A 4 -17.24 -39.18 -24.57
CA PRO A 4 -17.30 -38.51 -25.86
C PRO A 4 -16.04 -37.66 -26.09
N LYS A 5 -15.33 -37.92 -27.19
CA LYS A 5 -14.15 -37.15 -27.63
C LYS A 5 -14.33 -35.61 -27.58
N PRO A 6 -15.47 -35.00 -27.99
CA PRO A 6 -15.63 -33.54 -27.90
C PRO A 6 -15.68 -33.03 -26.45
N PHE A 7 -16.26 -33.81 -25.53
CA PHE A 7 -16.24 -33.46 -24.10
C PHE A 7 -14.82 -33.47 -23.56
N LEU A 8 -14.05 -34.54 -23.84
CA LEU A 8 -12.66 -34.65 -23.39
C LEU A 8 -11.80 -33.51 -23.96
N THR A 9 -11.99 -33.16 -25.24
CA THR A 9 -11.27 -32.06 -25.89
C THR A 9 -11.62 -30.71 -25.26
N GLY A 10 -12.90 -30.46 -24.97
CA GLY A 10 -13.34 -29.23 -24.32
C GLY A 10 -12.79 -29.08 -22.89
N VAL A 11 -12.81 -30.17 -22.11
CA VAL A 11 -12.26 -30.17 -20.74
C VAL A 11 -10.75 -29.96 -20.74
N ILE A 12 -10.02 -30.65 -21.61
CA ILE A 12 -8.56 -30.47 -21.74
C ILE A 12 -8.25 -29.04 -22.20
N GLY A 13 -8.98 -28.52 -23.19
CA GLY A 13 -8.80 -27.15 -23.68
C GLY A 13 -9.05 -26.10 -22.57
N ALA A 14 -10.09 -26.27 -21.78
CA ALA A 14 -10.38 -25.40 -20.63
C ALA A 14 -9.29 -25.50 -19.56
N ALA A 15 -8.82 -26.71 -19.24
CA ALA A 15 -7.76 -26.93 -18.27
C ALA A 15 -6.45 -26.25 -18.70
N VAL A 16 -6.00 -26.47 -19.94
CA VAL A 16 -4.78 -25.84 -20.48
C VAL A 16 -4.91 -24.32 -20.51
N SER A 17 -6.06 -23.79 -20.96
CA SER A 17 -6.28 -22.35 -21.01
C SER A 17 -6.24 -21.71 -19.61
N LEU A 18 -6.80 -22.38 -18.59
CA LEU A 18 -6.77 -21.89 -17.22
C LEU A 18 -5.34 -21.93 -16.65
N GLN A 19 -4.57 -22.98 -16.92
CA GLN A 19 -3.15 -23.04 -16.49
C GLN A 19 -2.32 -21.92 -17.13
N LEU A 20 -2.49 -21.65 -18.42
CA LEU A 20 -1.82 -20.54 -19.10
C LEU A 20 -2.23 -19.18 -18.53
N LEU A 21 -3.51 -18.99 -18.21
CA LEU A 21 -4.00 -17.77 -17.57
C LEU A 21 -3.37 -17.56 -16.20
N ILE A 22 -3.38 -18.59 -15.35
CA ILE A 22 -2.79 -18.52 -14.01
C ILE A 22 -1.30 -18.24 -14.13
N LEU A 23 -0.59 -18.91 -15.04
CA LEU A 23 0.82 -18.67 -15.29
C LEU A 23 1.08 -17.21 -15.68
N ALA A 24 0.30 -16.65 -16.61
CA ALA A 24 0.45 -15.26 -17.04
C ALA A 24 0.18 -14.27 -15.89
N ASN A 25 -0.93 -14.45 -15.17
CA ASN A 25 -1.32 -13.57 -14.07
C ASN A 25 -0.34 -13.63 -12.90
N MET A 26 0.11 -14.83 -12.52
CA MET A 26 1.10 -14.98 -11.46
C MET A 26 2.47 -14.47 -11.91
N SER A 27 2.88 -14.69 -13.15
CA SER A 27 4.12 -14.11 -13.68
C SER A 27 4.08 -12.58 -13.64
N TYR A 28 2.93 -11.97 -13.93
CA TYR A 28 2.74 -10.53 -13.78
C TYR A 28 2.86 -10.10 -12.33
N LEU A 29 2.16 -10.77 -11.40
CA LEU A 29 2.18 -10.47 -9.97
C LEU A 29 3.58 -10.59 -9.36
N TYR A 30 4.27 -11.70 -9.58
CA TYR A 30 5.64 -11.89 -9.09
C TYR A 30 6.64 -10.98 -9.79
N GLY A 31 6.36 -10.60 -11.03
CA GLY A 31 7.15 -9.65 -11.79
C GLY A 31 7.20 -8.26 -11.17
N THR A 32 6.13 -7.80 -10.50
CA THR A 32 6.12 -6.48 -9.83
C THR A 32 7.18 -6.41 -8.72
N ALA A 33 7.36 -7.48 -7.95
CA ALA A 33 8.32 -7.60 -6.86
C ALA A 33 9.69 -8.17 -7.29
N TYR A 34 9.88 -8.50 -8.57
CA TYR A 34 11.07 -9.23 -9.01
C TYR A 34 12.35 -8.42 -8.79
N ARG A 35 13.22 -8.87 -7.86
CA ARG A 35 14.47 -8.21 -7.46
C ARG A 35 14.27 -6.80 -6.88
N ASP A 36 13.13 -6.54 -6.23
CA ASP A 36 12.91 -5.31 -5.46
C ASP A 36 14.04 -5.05 -4.44
N GLY A 37 14.54 -6.09 -3.78
CA GLY A 37 15.69 -6.10 -2.88
C GLY A 37 16.97 -5.47 -3.44
N SER A 38 17.17 -5.53 -4.76
CA SER A 38 18.35 -4.93 -5.42
C SER A 38 18.15 -3.47 -5.84
N ARG A 39 16.97 -2.91 -5.58
CA ARG A 39 16.58 -1.55 -5.95
C ARG A 39 16.20 -0.72 -4.74
N PHE A 40 16.50 -1.18 -3.52
CA PHE A 40 16.25 -0.41 -2.30
C PHE A 40 16.98 0.93 -2.32
N SER A 41 18.10 1.05 -3.03
CA SER A 41 18.78 2.32 -3.25
C SER A 41 17.95 3.40 -3.96
N THR A 42 16.76 3.09 -4.50
CA THR A 42 15.83 4.12 -5.01
C THR A 42 14.98 4.75 -3.92
N MET A 43 14.84 4.08 -2.77
CA MET A 43 14.17 4.63 -1.59
C MET A 43 15.09 5.66 -0.96
N LYS A 44 14.55 6.86 -0.73
CA LYS A 44 15.31 7.96 -0.14
C LYS A 44 15.08 8.02 1.36
N MET A 45 16.16 8.16 2.11
CA MET A 45 16.15 8.50 3.53
C MET A 45 16.80 9.86 3.74
N LEU A 46 16.26 10.65 4.66
CA LEU A 46 16.80 11.95 5.02
C LEU A 46 17.80 11.81 6.17
N TYR A 47 18.93 12.50 6.10
CA TYR A 47 19.86 12.68 7.20
C TYR A 47 20.05 14.16 7.50
N VAL A 48 19.92 14.54 8.78
CA VAL A 48 20.23 15.89 9.26
C VAL A 48 21.14 15.78 10.47
N ASP A 49 22.35 16.33 10.33
CA ASP A 49 23.30 16.39 11.43
C ASP A 49 23.08 17.66 12.26
N TYR A 50 22.41 17.56 13.42
CA TYR A 50 22.30 18.66 14.38
C TYR A 50 23.50 18.78 15.33
N ASP A 51 24.37 17.79 15.35
CA ASP A 51 25.52 17.70 16.24
C ASP A 51 26.74 18.41 15.65
N GLY A 52 27.03 18.19 14.37
CA GLY A 52 28.24 18.69 13.71
C GLY A 52 29.54 18.10 14.28
N GLY A 53 29.44 17.02 15.05
CA GLY A 53 30.53 16.39 15.79
C GLY A 53 30.72 14.91 15.43
N VAL A 54 31.48 14.20 16.28
CA VAL A 54 31.84 12.80 16.06
C VAL A 54 30.64 11.84 16.04
N VAL A 55 29.56 12.14 16.76
CA VAL A 55 28.32 11.33 16.74
C VAL A 55 27.64 11.47 15.39
N GLY A 56 27.50 12.70 14.87
CA GLY A 56 27.00 12.95 13.52
C GLY A 56 27.86 12.28 12.45
N GLN A 57 29.17 12.54 12.47
CA GLN A 57 30.11 11.96 11.51
C GLN A 57 30.12 10.42 11.51
N SER A 58 29.86 9.79 12.66
CA SER A 58 29.77 8.33 12.76
C SER A 58 28.61 7.77 11.92
N VAL A 59 27.52 8.52 11.74
CA VAL A 59 26.39 8.12 10.87
C VAL A 59 26.81 8.12 9.40
N THR A 60 27.49 9.18 8.95
CA THR A 60 27.96 9.27 7.56
C THR A 60 28.96 8.17 7.23
N VAL A 61 29.92 7.90 8.14
CA VAL A 61 30.90 6.82 7.97
C VAL A 61 30.23 5.44 7.99
N ALA A 62 29.24 5.22 8.87
CA ALA A 62 28.48 3.98 8.89
C ALA A 62 27.69 3.76 7.60
N TYR A 63 27.06 4.82 7.08
CA TYR A 63 26.37 4.76 5.79
C TYR A 63 27.33 4.42 4.64
N ASP A 64 28.52 5.00 4.60
CA ASP A 64 29.52 4.68 3.57
C ASP A 64 29.97 3.21 3.57
N GLN A 65 29.92 2.54 4.73
CA GLN A 65 30.19 1.11 4.84
C GLN A 65 29.00 0.23 4.41
N MET A 66 27.78 0.75 4.56
CA MET A 66 26.54 0.00 4.29
C MET A 66 25.94 0.27 2.91
N ARG A 67 26.32 1.38 2.26
CA ARG A 67 25.71 1.81 1.00
C ARG A 67 25.84 0.73 -0.08
N GLY A 68 24.75 0.49 -0.78
CA GLY A 68 24.69 -0.51 -1.84
C GLY A 68 23.31 -0.58 -2.47
N PRO A 69 23.13 -1.43 -3.50
CA PRO A 69 21.84 -1.58 -4.18
C PRO A 69 20.71 -2.05 -3.25
N GLY A 70 21.07 -2.74 -2.16
CA GLY A 70 20.13 -3.28 -1.16
C GLY A 70 19.86 -2.38 0.04
N PHE A 71 20.40 -1.16 0.07
CA PHE A 71 20.20 -0.23 1.18
C PHE A 71 19.62 1.10 0.66
N PRO A 72 18.66 1.73 1.35
CA PRO A 72 18.10 3.01 0.93
C PRO A 72 19.15 4.12 0.83
N SER A 73 18.99 5.02 -0.13
CA SER A 73 19.92 6.12 -0.33
C SER A 73 19.75 7.18 0.75
N LEU A 74 20.81 7.45 1.51
CA LEU A 74 20.84 8.50 2.52
C LEU A 74 21.17 9.85 1.87
N HIS A 75 20.28 10.83 2.04
CA HIS A 75 20.42 12.19 1.55
C HIS A 75 20.68 13.13 2.73
N GLU A 76 21.88 13.67 2.79
CA GLU A 76 22.28 14.63 3.81
C GLU A 76 21.80 16.03 3.45
N HIS A 77 21.12 16.69 4.39
CA HIS A 77 20.65 18.06 4.28
C HIS A 77 21.08 18.89 5.50
N SER A 78 21.16 20.21 5.29
CA SER A 78 21.59 21.13 6.33
C SER A 78 20.51 21.36 7.41
N GLN A 79 20.96 21.76 8.60
CA GLN A 79 20.06 22.20 9.67
C GLN A 79 19.29 23.49 9.31
N GLU A 80 19.73 24.25 8.30
CA GLU A 80 19.02 25.46 7.85
C GLU A 80 17.75 25.11 7.07
N GLU A 81 17.78 24.01 6.31
CA GLU A 81 16.63 23.50 5.56
C GLU A 81 15.64 22.76 6.47
N TYR A 82 16.16 22.05 7.47
CA TYR A 82 15.36 21.32 8.46
C TYR A 82 15.74 21.76 9.89
N PRO A 83 15.30 22.95 10.36
CA PRO A 83 15.70 23.49 11.65
C PRO A 83 15.13 22.73 12.85
N THR A 84 13.97 22.09 12.69
CA THR A 84 13.28 21.37 13.75
C THR A 84 13.00 19.91 13.40
N ARG A 85 12.81 19.08 14.44
CA ARG A 85 12.39 17.68 14.28
C ARG A 85 11.02 17.56 13.59
N GLN A 86 10.18 18.58 13.70
CA GLN A 86 8.87 18.61 13.06
C GLN A 86 9.00 18.75 11.55
N ASP A 87 9.99 19.51 11.05
CA ASP A 87 10.26 19.65 9.62
C ASP A 87 10.69 18.30 9.00
N ILE A 88 11.48 17.52 9.76
CA ILE A 88 11.86 16.15 9.39
C ILE A 88 10.63 15.24 9.33
N GLN A 89 9.76 15.31 10.34
CA GLN A 89 8.51 14.54 10.35
C GLN A 89 7.59 14.93 9.18
N GLU A 90 7.50 16.21 8.85
CA GLU A 90 6.70 16.71 7.73
C GLU A 90 7.27 16.23 6.38
N ALA A 91 8.59 16.17 6.22
CA ALA A 91 9.22 15.64 5.01
C ALA A 91 8.91 14.14 4.79
N VAL A 92 8.94 13.34 5.86
CA VAL A 92 8.53 11.92 5.82
C VAL A 92 7.01 11.80 5.57
N CYS A 93 6.21 12.65 6.20
CA CYS A 93 4.74 12.72 6.06
C CYS A 93 4.31 13.09 4.63
N LYS A 94 5.03 13.98 3.94
CA LYS A 94 4.78 14.33 2.53
C LYS A 94 5.15 13.22 1.54
N GLY A 95 5.93 12.24 1.99
CA GLY A 95 6.39 11.12 1.16
C GLY A 95 7.60 11.44 0.27
N ASP A 96 8.33 12.53 0.56
CA ASP A 96 9.60 12.84 -0.11
C ASP A 96 10.70 11.85 0.30
N TYR A 97 10.59 11.34 1.53
CA TYR A 97 11.48 10.35 2.14
C TYR A 97 10.67 9.24 2.80
N TRP A 98 11.20 8.01 2.77
CA TRP A 98 10.59 6.85 3.44
C TRP A 98 10.85 6.83 4.95
N GLY A 99 11.95 7.47 5.35
CA GLY A 99 12.33 7.65 6.73
C GLY A 99 13.44 8.67 6.84
N ALA A 100 13.78 9.02 8.06
CA ALA A 100 14.84 9.97 8.36
C ALA A 100 15.63 9.52 9.58
N ILE A 101 16.90 9.88 9.64
CA ILE A 101 17.75 9.79 10.82
C ILE A 101 18.33 11.18 11.10
N TYR A 102 18.47 11.54 12.37
CA TYR A 102 19.08 12.80 12.76
C TYR A 102 19.91 12.63 14.03
N SER A 103 20.99 13.40 14.15
CA SER A 103 21.76 13.46 15.40
C SER A 103 21.13 14.45 16.37
N GLY A 104 21.30 14.25 17.67
CA GLY A 104 20.89 15.23 18.66
C GLY A 104 21.79 16.46 18.62
N ARG A 105 21.24 17.66 18.80
CA ARG A 105 22.04 18.89 19.01
C ARG A 105 23.08 18.64 20.09
N ASP A 106 24.33 19.03 19.90
CA ASP A 106 25.43 18.87 20.88
C ASP A 106 25.59 17.44 21.45
N ALA A 107 25.21 16.40 20.70
CA ALA A 107 25.30 15.01 21.14
C ALA A 107 26.74 14.59 21.46
N SER A 108 27.70 14.99 20.62
CA SER A 108 29.14 14.76 20.82
C SER A 108 29.66 15.45 22.07
N SER A 109 29.27 16.72 22.28
CA SER A 109 29.69 17.49 23.46
C SER A 109 29.11 16.90 24.74
N ARG A 110 27.84 16.49 24.74
CA ARG A 110 27.21 15.80 25.89
C ARG A 110 27.87 14.47 26.20
N LEU A 111 28.16 13.67 25.17
CA LEU A 111 28.81 12.38 25.31
C LEU A 111 30.24 12.54 25.84
N ALA A 112 31.00 13.50 25.32
CA ALA A 112 32.33 13.81 25.83
C ALA A 112 32.28 14.25 27.30
N GLY A 113 31.34 15.13 27.68
CA GLY A 113 31.13 15.53 29.07
C GLY A 113 30.88 14.32 29.97
N ALA A 114 29.94 13.45 29.59
CA ALA A 114 29.60 12.24 30.32
C ALA A 114 30.77 11.24 30.47
N LEU A 115 31.74 11.24 29.56
CA LEU A 115 32.92 10.38 29.66
C LEU A 115 34.01 10.94 30.60
N PHE A 116 34.06 12.26 30.81
CA PHE A 116 35.10 12.92 31.60
C PHE A 116 34.63 13.47 32.96
N SER A 117 33.32 13.51 33.22
CA SER A 117 32.75 13.98 34.48
C SER A 117 31.62 13.07 34.99
N SER A 118 31.78 12.60 36.23
CA SER A 118 30.83 11.74 36.95
C SER A 118 29.43 12.33 37.07
N GLU A 119 29.32 13.63 37.36
CA GLU A 119 28.03 14.32 37.52
C GLU A 119 27.24 14.34 36.20
N THR A 120 27.93 14.59 35.09
CA THR A 120 27.30 14.57 33.76
C THR A 120 27.03 13.15 33.27
N ALA A 121 27.78 12.15 33.74
CA ALA A 121 27.56 10.74 33.42
C ALA A 121 26.25 10.23 34.04
N GLU A 122 25.95 10.64 35.28
CA GLU A 122 24.71 10.26 35.97
C GLU A 122 23.46 10.83 35.27
N ALA A 123 23.57 12.03 34.69
CA ALA A 123 22.47 12.68 33.96
C ALA A 123 22.44 12.36 32.45
N TYR A 124 23.36 11.51 31.94
CA TYR A 124 23.49 11.26 30.51
C TYR A 124 22.39 10.34 29.99
N ASP A 125 21.64 10.83 29.01
CA ASP A 125 20.63 10.06 28.29
C ASP A 125 21.12 9.76 26.86
N ASN A 126 21.56 8.52 26.65
CA ASN A 126 22.10 8.08 25.37
C ASN A 126 21.03 8.01 24.26
N SER A 127 19.74 7.97 24.60
CA SER A 127 18.64 7.91 23.63
C SER A 127 18.46 9.21 22.85
N GLN A 128 19.04 10.30 23.36
CA GLN A 128 19.03 11.62 22.72
C GLN A 128 20.18 11.82 21.72
N ALA A 129 21.06 10.84 21.57
CA ALA A 129 22.19 10.92 20.66
C ALA A 129 21.75 10.83 19.20
N LEU A 130 20.88 9.89 18.87
CA LEU A 130 20.28 9.73 17.54
C LEU A 130 18.75 9.60 17.64
N GLY A 131 18.04 10.15 16.67
CA GLY A 131 16.62 9.88 16.48
C GLY A 131 16.36 9.44 15.06
N TYR A 132 15.32 8.63 14.86
CA TYR A 132 14.86 8.29 13.52
C TYR A 132 13.35 8.36 13.40
N VAL A 133 12.89 8.72 12.21
CA VAL A 133 11.49 8.95 11.88
C VAL A 133 11.09 8.03 10.73
N TYR A 134 9.93 7.39 10.83
CA TYR A 134 9.37 6.56 9.76
C TYR A 134 7.84 6.50 9.86
N SER A 135 7.16 5.93 8.86
CA SER A 135 5.72 5.69 8.87
C SER A 135 5.43 4.19 8.76
N SER A 136 4.75 3.58 9.74
CA SER A 136 4.37 2.15 9.66
C SER A 136 3.14 1.83 8.80
N THR A 137 2.36 2.85 8.41
CA THR A 137 1.10 2.66 7.69
C THR A 137 1.29 2.42 6.18
N LYS A 138 2.28 3.08 5.55
CA LYS A 138 2.52 3.01 4.10
C LYS A 138 3.24 1.72 3.71
N TYR A 139 2.61 0.88 2.89
CA TYR A 139 3.10 -0.43 2.43
C TYR A 139 3.80 -1.23 3.56
N PRO A 140 3.06 -1.87 4.48
CA PRO A 140 3.59 -2.35 5.75
C PRO A 140 4.84 -3.23 5.68
N ALA A 141 4.98 -4.05 4.62
CA ALA A 141 6.15 -4.90 4.41
C ALA A 141 7.43 -4.08 4.13
N TYR A 142 7.31 -3.01 3.34
CA TYR A 142 8.44 -2.16 2.97
C TYR A 142 8.79 -1.18 4.08
N SER A 143 7.79 -0.62 4.76
CA SER A 143 8.01 0.20 5.95
C SER A 143 8.78 -0.55 7.05
N GLN A 144 8.47 -1.84 7.26
CA GLN A 144 9.21 -2.67 8.21
C GLN A 144 10.69 -2.82 7.84
N ILE A 145 11.00 -2.91 6.54
CA ILE A 145 12.38 -2.97 6.05
C ILE A 145 13.08 -1.63 6.29
N VAL A 146 12.44 -0.50 5.94
CA VAL A 146 13.00 0.84 6.18
C VAL A 146 13.28 1.07 7.67
N SER A 147 12.36 0.69 8.55
CA SER A 147 12.57 0.75 10.00
C SER A 147 13.76 -0.11 10.42
N SER A 148 13.90 -1.32 9.88
CA SER A 148 15.04 -2.20 10.16
C SER A 148 16.36 -1.64 9.65
N ASP A 149 16.37 -0.99 8.49
CA ASP A 149 17.55 -0.37 7.89
C ASP A 149 18.02 0.85 8.69
N LEU A 150 17.08 1.67 9.18
CA LEU A 150 17.38 2.79 10.09
C LEU A 150 17.99 2.30 11.41
N ILE A 151 17.47 1.21 11.97
CA ILE A 151 18.04 0.58 13.19
C ILE A 151 19.46 0.07 12.91
N GLN A 152 19.66 -0.63 11.79
CA GLN A 152 20.99 -1.14 11.41
C GLN A 152 22.00 -0.01 11.22
N LEU A 153 21.59 1.09 10.56
CA LEU A 153 22.43 2.28 10.38
C LEU A 153 22.80 2.92 11.73
N ALA A 154 21.83 3.08 12.63
CA ALA A 154 22.08 3.64 13.96
C ALA A 154 23.03 2.76 14.78
N GLN A 155 22.87 1.43 14.71
CA GLN A 155 23.76 0.48 15.36
C GLN A 155 25.17 0.50 14.76
N ALA A 156 25.28 0.59 13.43
CA ALA A 156 26.56 0.72 12.74
C ALA A 156 27.26 2.04 13.12
N ALA A 157 26.52 3.14 13.24
CA ALA A 157 27.06 4.42 13.71
C ALA A 157 27.61 4.33 15.14
N ALA A 158 26.88 3.68 16.05
CA ALA A 158 27.37 3.41 17.40
C ALA A 158 28.66 2.55 17.39
N GLY A 159 28.74 1.57 16.47
CA GLY A 159 29.94 0.76 16.25
C GLY A 159 31.14 1.56 15.72
N VAL A 160 30.92 2.44 14.74
CA VAL A 160 31.94 3.33 14.19
C VAL A 160 32.50 4.27 15.25
N TYR A 161 31.63 4.85 16.09
CA TYR A 161 32.05 5.66 17.22
C TYR A 161 32.96 4.88 18.18
N LYS A 162 32.57 3.64 18.52
CA LYS A 162 33.36 2.74 19.37
C LYS A 162 34.74 2.42 18.79
N GLN A 163 34.84 2.20 17.48
CA GLN A 163 36.12 1.90 16.84
C GLN A 163 37.04 3.12 16.77
N THR A 164 36.49 4.29 16.45
CA THR A 164 37.26 5.48 16.09
C THR A 164 37.68 6.30 17.30
N ASN A 165 36.77 6.51 18.26
CA ASN A 165 36.99 7.46 19.36
C ASN A 165 37.26 6.77 20.70
N LEU A 166 36.60 5.65 20.97
CA LEU A 166 36.71 4.97 22.28
C LEU A 166 38.07 4.29 22.49
N THR A 167 38.67 3.74 21.43
CA THR A 167 40.01 3.14 21.48
C THR A 167 41.09 4.13 21.93
N THR A 168 40.94 5.41 21.55
CA THR A 168 41.87 6.48 21.92
C THR A 168 41.56 7.15 23.26
N THR A 169 40.32 7.11 23.74
CA THR A 169 39.90 7.78 24.98
C THR A 169 39.95 6.89 26.22
N LEU A 170 40.00 5.56 26.06
CA LEU A 170 40.09 4.57 27.14
C LEU A 170 41.20 4.85 28.16
N SER A 171 42.34 5.41 27.75
CA SER A 171 43.45 5.74 28.65
C SER A 171 43.22 6.98 29.52
N ALA A 172 42.22 7.81 29.20
CA ALA A 172 41.94 9.08 29.86
C ALA A 172 40.67 9.08 30.72
N ILE A 173 39.92 7.97 30.73
CA ILE A 173 38.60 7.86 31.37
C ILE A 173 38.71 7.13 32.72
N ASN A 174 38.00 7.61 33.74
CA ASN A 174 37.92 6.95 35.04
C ASN A 174 36.87 5.82 35.03
N ILE A 175 37.28 4.62 34.64
CA ILE A 175 36.42 3.43 34.53
C ILE A 175 35.96 2.90 35.92
N SER A 176 36.50 3.45 37.01
CA SER A 176 36.08 3.06 38.37
C SER A 176 34.70 3.59 38.74
N ASP A 177 34.22 4.61 38.02
CA ASP A 177 32.88 5.16 38.19
C ASP A 177 31.86 4.33 37.39
N PRO A 178 30.81 3.77 38.04
CA PRO A 178 29.82 2.94 37.37
C PRO A 178 29.03 3.68 36.27
N TYR A 179 28.76 4.99 36.42
CA TYR A 179 28.00 5.77 35.44
C TYR A 179 28.83 6.06 34.18
N VAL A 180 30.11 6.36 34.37
CA VAL A 180 31.07 6.53 33.27
C VAL A 180 31.28 5.20 32.54
N ALA A 181 31.41 4.10 33.28
CA ALA A 181 31.52 2.76 32.70
C ALA A 181 30.27 2.36 31.89
N GLN A 182 29.07 2.71 32.35
CA GLN A 182 27.83 2.47 31.61
C GLN A 182 27.78 3.29 30.32
N THR A 183 28.14 4.58 30.38
CA THR A 183 28.23 5.47 29.20
C THR A 183 29.25 4.95 28.18
N LEU A 184 30.35 4.34 28.64
CA LEU A 184 31.36 3.71 27.77
C LEU A 184 30.81 2.48 27.03
N LEU A 185 30.02 1.65 27.72
CA LEU A 185 29.44 0.42 27.16
C LEU A 185 28.32 0.72 26.16
N ASP A 186 27.50 1.73 26.43
CA ASP A 186 26.38 2.13 25.60
C ASP A 186 26.35 3.66 25.32
N PRO A 187 27.29 4.16 24.51
CA PRO A 187 27.51 5.60 24.33
C PRO A 187 26.45 6.27 23.44
N ILE A 188 25.85 5.52 22.51
CA ILE A 188 24.92 6.06 21.52
C ILE A 188 23.75 5.10 21.46
N SER A 189 22.57 5.59 21.85
CA SER A 189 21.30 4.93 21.62
C SER A 189 20.45 5.77 20.67
N PHE A 190 19.30 5.24 20.29
CA PHE A 190 18.44 5.82 19.27
C PHE A 190 16.98 5.81 19.68
N THR A 191 16.28 6.89 19.37
CA THR A 191 14.85 7.03 19.65
C THR A 191 14.00 6.88 18.39
N PRO A 192 13.07 5.89 18.32
CA PRO A 192 12.11 5.78 17.23
C PRO A 192 11.02 6.85 17.31
N THR A 193 10.61 7.38 16.16
CA THR A 193 9.38 8.17 16.01
C THR A 193 8.58 7.64 14.82
N ASP A 194 7.46 6.96 15.09
CA ASP A 194 6.51 6.58 14.04
C ASP A 194 5.44 7.66 13.90
N ILE A 195 5.39 8.32 12.74
CA ILE A 195 4.43 9.41 12.48
C ILE A 195 2.99 8.91 12.26
N SER A 196 2.81 7.61 11.98
CA SER A 196 1.48 7.04 11.70
C SER A 196 1.43 5.58 12.16
N PRO A 197 1.33 5.34 13.48
CA PRO A 197 1.41 4.00 14.05
C PRO A 197 0.18 3.16 13.70
N MET A 198 0.43 2.07 12.97
CA MET A 198 -0.53 1.02 12.67
C MET A 198 0.03 -0.32 13.17
N ASN A 199 -0.20 -0.63 14.44
CA ASN A 199 0.44 -1.75 15.13
C ASN A 199 -0.27 -3.09 14.95
N GLN A 200 -1.48 -3.11 14.40
CA GLN A 200 -2.24 -4.35 14.24
C GLN A 200 -1.60 -5.27 13.19
N GLY A 201 -1.53 -6.57 13.49
CA GLY A 201 -1.00 -7.58 12.56
C GLY A 201 -1.79 -7.67 11.25
N VAL A 202 -3.09 -7.31 11.29
CA VAL A 202 -3.97 -7.29 10.12
C VAL A 202 -3.66 -6.17 9.11
N ARG A 203 -2.71 -5.26 9.39
CA ARG A 203 -2.34 -4.17 8.48
C ARG A 203 -1.90 -4.64 7.09
N PHE A 204 -1.29 -5.82 6.99
CA PHE A 204 -0.91 -6.43 5.72
C PHE A 204 -2.12 -6.81 4.85
N TYR A 205 -3.30 -7.00 5.43
CA TYR A 205 -4.51 -7.30 4.66
C TYR A 205 -5.04 -6.06 3.94
N TYR A 206 -4.82 -4.86 4.48
CA TYR A 206 -5.39 -3.63 3.95
C TYR A 206 -4.91 -3.30 2.54
N ASN A 207 -3.65 -3.60 2.20
CA ASN A 207 -3.10 -3.38 0.87
C ASN A 207 -3.09 -4.65 0.00
N THR A 208 -3.62 -5.78 0.49
CA THR A 208 -3.67 -7.06 -0.22
C THR A 208 -5.11 -7.56 -0.35
N VAL A 209 -5.56 -8.42 0.57
CA VAL A 209 -6.88 -9.07 0.54
C VAL A 209 -8.01 -8.04 0.53
N SER A 210 -7.89 -6.94 1.29
CA SER A 210 -8.88 -5.86 1.30
C SER A 210 -9.02 -5.16 -0.05
N MET A 211 -8.01 -5.21 -0.93
CA MET A 211 -8.11 -4.66 -2.28
C MET A 211 -8.77 -5.63 -3.28
N VAL A 212 -8.83 -6.91 -2.93
CA VAL A 212 -9.51 -7.95 -3.71
C VAL A 212 -11.02 -7.97 -3.43
N MET A 213 -11.42 -7.75 -2.17
CA MET A 213 -12.83 -7.85 -1.74
C MET A 213 -13.79 -6.90 -2.49
N PRO A 214 -13.43 -5.62 -2.79
CA PRO A 214 -14.22 -4.72 -3.62
C PRO A 214 -14.55 -5.24 -5.02
N ILE A 215 -13.81 -6.23 -5.52
CA ILE A 215 -14.03 -6.82 -6.85
C ILE A 215 -14.89 -8.08 -6.72
N ILE A 216 -14.52 -8.99 -5.83
CA ILE A 216 -15.17 -10.31 -5.68
C ILE A 216 -16.63 -10.17 -5.26
N ILE A 217 -16.91 -9.33 -4.26
CA ILE A 217 -18.27 -9.13 -3.74
C ILE A 217 -19.20 -8.60 -4.85
N GLN A 218 -18.69 -7.68 -5.67
CA GLN A 218 -19.46 -7.11 -6.78
C GLN A 218 -19.68 -8.13 -7.89
N PHE A 219 -18.66 -8.92 -8.22
CA PHE A 219 -18.80 -10.01 -9.19
C PHE A 219 -19.89 -11.01 -8.80
N PHE A 220 -19.89 -11.52 -7.57
CA PHE A 220 -20.91 -12.48 -7.13
C PHE A 220 -22.32 -11.90 -7.16
N PHE A 221 -22.48 -10.65 -6.73
CA PHE A 221 -23.78 -9.99 -6.79
C PHE A 221 -24.25 -9.75 -8.22
N ILE A 222 -23.38 -9.33 -9.13
CA ILE A 222 -23.70 -9.17 -10.56
C ILE A 222 -24.15 -10.50 -11.16
N MET A 223 -23.48 -11.60 -10.83
CA MET A 223 -23.87 -12.94 -11.28
C MET A 223 -25.25 -13.35 -10.76
N ALA A 224 -25.52 -13.15 -9.47
CA ALA A 224 -26.83 -13.42 -8.88
C ALA A 224 -27.93 -12.57 -9.54
N MET A 225 -27.68 -11.27 -9.68
CA MET A 225 -28.58 -10.34 -10.33
C MET A 225 -28.83 -10.71 -11.80
N ASN A 226 -27.80 -11.13 -12.55
CA ASN A 226 -27.97 -11.63 -13.92
C ASN A 226 -28.87 -12.86 -13.98
N GLY A 227 -28.64 -13.83 -13.09
CA GLY A 227 -29.48 -15.04 -13.00
C GLY A 227 -30.94 -14.72 -12.69
N ILE A 228 -31.18 -13.85 -11.70
CA ILE A 228 -32.53 -13.41 -11.31
C ILE A 228 -33.21 -12.64 -12.45
N SER A 229 -32.50 -11.74 -13.12
CA SER A 229 -33.05 -10.98 -14.25
C SER A 229 -33.44 -11.88 -15.43
N MET A 230 -32.66 -12.94 -15.70
CA MET A 230 -33.00 -13.94 -16.72
C MET A 230 -34.21 -14.77 -16.34
N GLN A 231 -34.32 -15.24 -15.08
CA GLN A 231 -35.45 -16.05 -14.62
C GLN A 231 -36.79 -15.29 -14.67
N ASN A 232 -36.75 -13.97 -14.44
CA ASN A 232 -37.93 -13.11 -14.43
C ASN A 232 -38.21 -12.43 -15.78
N ASN A 233 -37.51 -12.82 -16.86
CA ASN A 233 -37.61 -12.21 -18.19
C ASN A 233 -37.56 -10.67 -18.15
N MET A 234 -36.76 -10.09 -17.25
CA MET A 234 -36.74 -8.64 -17.03
C MET A 234 -36.30 -7.86 -18.28
N PHE A 235 -35.53 -8.50 -19.15
CA PHE A 235 -35.07 -7.91 -20.41
C PHE A 235 -36.16 -7.87 -21.50
N ASP A 236 -37.25 -8.62 -21.33
CA ASP A 236 -38.36 -8.70 -22.27
C ASP A 236 -39.59 -7.91 -21.77
N THR A 237 -39.80 -7.88 -20.45
CA THR A 237 -40.98 -7.23 -19.83
C THR A 237 -40.82 -5.72 -19.63
N PHE A 238 -39.60 -5.23 -19.40
CA PHE A 238 -39.34 -3.82 -19.11
C PHE A 238 -38.74 -3.08 -20.31
N SER A 239 -39.14 -1.82 -20.50
CA SER A 239 -38.45 -0.95 -21.45
C SER A 239 -36.97 -0.77 -21.07
N ALA A 240 -36.08 -0.71 -22.06
CA ALA A 240 -34.63 -0.64 -21.86
C ALA A 240 -34.21 0.46 -20.86
N ARG A 241 -34.88 1.62 -20.94
CA ARG A 241 -34.64 2.75 -20.04
C ARG A 241 -35.01 2.45 -18.59
N ARG A 242 -36.16 1.81 -18.34
CA ARG A 242 -36.61 1.45 -16.98
C ARG A 242 -35.68 0.41 -16.36
N ASN A 243 -35.29 -0.61 -17.13
CA ASN A 243 -34.36 -1.63 -16.66
C ASN A 243 -32.97 -1.04 -16.34
N THR A 244 -32.47 -0.15 -17.20
CA THR A 244 -31.19 0.56 -16.96
C THR A 244 -31.22 1.38 -15.68
N ILE A 245 -32.27 2.18 -15.46
CA ILE A 245 -32.42 3.00 -14.25
C ILE A 245 -32.53 2.12 -13.00
N LEU A 246 -33.36 1.07 -13.05
CA LEU A 246 -33.54 0.15 -11.93
C LEU A 246 -32.22 -0.51 -11.53
N ARG A 247 -31.49 -1.05 -12.52
CA ARG A 247 -30.21 -1.72 -12.29
C ARG A 247 -29.14 -0.76 -11.74
N PHE A 248 -29.14 0.50 -12.19
CA PHE A 248 -28.24 1.53 -11.68
C PHE A 248 -28.58 1.94 -10.23
N ILE A 249 -29.86 2.04 -9.87
CA ILE A 249 -30.26 2.30 -8.47
C ILE A 249 -29.83 1.13 -7.57
N ILE A 250 -30.04 -0.11 -8.04
CA ILE A 250 -29.60 -1.31 -7.32
C ILE A 250 -28.08 -1.31 -7.15
N SER A 251 -27.30 -0.95 -8.19
CA SER A 251 -25.84 -0.90 -8.10
C SER A 251 -25.37 0.09 -7.04
N ILE A 252 -25.94 1.29 -6.99
CA ILE A 252 -25.62 2.29 -5.97
C ILE A 252 -25.97 1.77 -4.57
N CYS A 253 -27.21 1.33 -4.35
CA CYS A 253 -27.65 0.87 -3.02
C CYS A 253 -26.83 -0.33 -2.53
N TYR A 254 -26.58 -1.32 -3.40
CA TYR A 254 -25.81 -2.50 -3.05
C TYR A 254 -24.36 -2.15 -2.71
N THR A 255 -23.68 -1.38 -3.57
CA THR A 255 -22.28 -0.99 -3.35
C THR A 255 -22.13 -0.12 -2.11
N PHE A 256 -23.11 0.74 -1.81
CA PHE A 256 -23.11 1.59 -0.61
C PHE A 256 -23.18 0.77 0.68
N ILE A 257 -24.07 -0.23 0.72
CA ILE A 257 -24.19 -1.16 1.86
C ILE A 257 -22.95 -2.08 1.94
N ALA A 258 -22.48 -2.62 0.81
CA ALA A 258 -21.30 -3.47 0.78
C ALA A 258 -20.04 -2.73 1.28
N ALA A 259 -19.88 -1.47 0.91
CA ALA A 259 -18.80 -0.61 1.40
C ALA A 259 -18.94 -0.34 2.91
N LEU A 260 -20.16 -0.20 3.42
CA LEU A 260 -20.41 -0.04 4.86
C LEU A 260 -20.03 -1.31 5.62
N VAL A 261 -20.40 -2.49 5.11
CA VAL A 261 -20.00 -3.79 5.72
C VAL A 261 -18.48 -3.91 5.73
N MET A 262 -17.82 -3.53 4.62
CA MET A 262 -16.37 -3.57 4.52
C MET A 262 -15.68 -2.64 5.53
N THR A 263 -16.12 -1.39 5.57
CA THR A 263 -15.62 -0.41 6.54
C THR A 263 -15.92 -0.86 7.96
N GLY A 264 -17.09 -1.45 8.20
CA GLY A 264 -17.52 -1.96 9.49
C GLY A 264 -16.58 -3.02 10.06
N TYR A 265 -16.15 -4.02 9.25
CA TYR A 265 -15.20 -5.01 9.74
C TYR A 265 -13.79 -4.43 9.93
N ILE A 266 -13.33 -3.50 9.09
CA ILE A 266 -12.03 -2.82 9.27
C ILE A 266 -12.03 -2.10 10.63
N TRP A 267 -13.14 -1.43 10.97
CA TRP A 267 -13.30 -0.75 12.25
C TRP A 267 -13.51 -1.68 13.44
N ALA A 268 -14.24 -2.78 13.28
CA ALA A 268 -14.46 -3.75 14.36
C ALA A 268 -13.15 -4.42 14.80
N PHE A 269 -12.23 -4.66 13.85
CA PHE A 269 -10.93 -5.29 14.09
C PHE A 269 -9.75 -4.30 14.07
N ARG A 270 -10.00 -3.03 14.41
CA ARG A 270 -8.95 -1.99 14.45
C ARG A 270 -8.03 -2.08 15.68
N GLU A 271 -8.34 -2.93 16.65
CA GLU A 271 -7.59 -3.05 17.91
C GLU A 271 -7.36 -1.68 18.59
N HIS A 272 -6.11 -1.30 18.84
CA HIS A 272 -5.69 -0.02 19.45
C HIS A 272 -5.39 1.07 18.41
N TRP A 273 -5.73 0.87 17.14
CA TRP A 273 -5.49 1.86 16.09
C TRP A 273 -6.34 3.12 16.30
N ALA A 274 -5.66 4.25 16.48
CA ALA A 274 -6.25 5.53 16.81
C ALA A 274 -6.88 6.23 15.59
N VAL A 275 -8.05 5.75 15.17
CA VAL A 275 -8.83 6.35 14.08
C VAL A 275 -10.14 7.01 14.55
N SER A 276 -10.43 8.18 13.98
CA SER A 276 -11.60 9.00 14.29
C SER A 276 -12.87 8.50 13.60
N SER A 277 -14.02 8.98 14.06
CA SER A 277 -15.32 8.77 13.40
C SER A 277 -15.41 9.48 12.04
N GLY A 278 -14.69 10.59 11.86
CA GLY A 278 -14.56 11.25 10.55
C GLY A 278 -13.85 10.36 9.52
N GLN A 279 -12.76 9.71 9.94
CA GLN A 279 -12.02 8.75 9.10
C GLN A 279 -12.88 7.53 8.72
N PHE A 280 -13.84 7.13 9.56
CA PHE A 280 -14.82 6.08 9.22
C PHE A 280 -15.67 6.49 8.02
N ALA A 281 -16.30 7.67 8.09
CA ALA A 281 -17.17 8.16 7.03
C ALA A 281 -16.41 8.36 5.72
N LEU A 282 -15.20 8.91 5.78
CA LEU A 282 -14.34 9.09 4.60
C LEU A 282 -13.90 7.76 4.00
N THR A 283 -13.50 6.79 4.82
CA THR A 283 -13.12 5.45 4.36
C THR A 283 -14.29 4.75 3.69
N TRP A 284 -15.49 4.87 4.27
CA TRP A 284 -16.70 4.33 3.70
C TRP A 284 -17.00 4.91 2.31
N MET A 285 -16.90 6.23 2.15
CA MET A 285 -17.15 6.88 0.85
C MET A 285 -16.08 6.55 -0.19
N ALA A 286 -14.81 6.44 0.20
CA ALA A 286 -13.73 6.03 -0.69
C ALA A 286 -13.94 4.59 -1.20
N ILE A 287 -14.23 3.66 -0.28
CA ILE A 287 -14.51 2.25 -0.63
C ILE A 287 -15.78 2.14 -1.48
N TRP A 288 -16.83 2.92 -1.18
CA TRP A 288 -18.05 2.95 -1.97
C TRP A 288 -17.79 3.36 -3.42
N LEU A 289 -17.04 4.46 -3.63
CA LEU A 289 -16.70 4.94 -4.96
C LEU A 289 -15.96 3.86 -5.76
N ALA A 290 -14.94 3.24 -5.17
CA ALA A 290 -14.18 2.17 -5.83
C ALA A 290 -15.02 0.91 -6.09
N MET A 291 -15.86 0.49 -5.14
CA MET A 291 -16.78 -0.64 -5.32
C MET A 291 -17.78 -0.36 -6.45
N HIS A 292 -18.26 0.87 -6.58
CA HIS A 292 -19.18 1.23 -7.64
C HIS A 292 -18.49 1.27 -9.02
N VAL A 293 -17.24 1.76 -9.09
CA VAL A 293 -16.41 1.63 -10.31
C VAL A 293 -16.27 0.16 -10.73
N HIS A 294 -15.88 -0.72 -9.81
CA HIS A 294 -15.75 -2.14 -10.10
C HIS A 294 -17.08 -2.78 -10.53
N PHE A 295 -18.19 -2.43 -9.88
CA PHE A 295 -19.51 -2.91 -10.28
C PHE A 295 -19.81 -2.56 -11.74
N LEU A 296 -19.66 -1.28 -12.12
CA LEU A 296 -19.99 -0.80 -13.46
C LEU A 296 -19.13 -1.48 -14.53
N LEU A 297 -17.83 -1.64 -14.26
CA LEU A 297 -16.89 -2.30 -15.17
C LEU A 297 -17.19 -3.80 -15.33
N ILE A 298 -17.43 -4.52 -14.24
CA ILE A 298 -17.76 -5.95 -14.27
C ILE A 298 -19.13 -6.17 -14.93
N ASP A 299 -20.09 -5.27 -14.70
CA ASP A 299 -21.42 -5.39 -15.29
C ASP A 299 -21.38 -5.22 -16.81
N PHE A 300 -20.58 -4.25 -17.28
CA PHE A 300 -20.27 -4.11 -18.70
C PHE A 300 -19.53 -5.33 -19.24
N ALA A 301 -18.49 -5.82 -18.55
CA ALA A 301 -17.73 -6.97 -18.98
C ALA A 301 -18.62 -8.22 -19.14
N THR A 302 -19.54 -8.47 -18.20
CA THR A 302 -20.50 -9.57 -18.29
C THR A 302 -21.58 -9.38 -19.37
N ALA A 303 -21.74 -8.16 -19.89
CA ALA A 303 -22.61 -7.90 -21.05
C ALA A 303 -21.93 -8.24 -22.39
N VAL A 304 -20.60 -8.10 -22.46
CA VAL A 304 -19.81 -8.26 -23.70
C VAL A 304 -19.16 -9.64 -23.80
N ILE A 305 -18.66 -10.15 -22.68
CA ILE A 305 -17.90 -11.39 -22.61
C ILE A 305 -18.87 -12.57 -22.47
N PRO A 306 -18.74 -13.63 -23.30
CA PRO A 306 -19.53 -14.84 -23.12
C PRO A 306 -19.31 -15.46 -21.74
N MET A 307 -20.39 -15.93 -21.11
CA MET A 307 -20.39 -16.45 -19.74
C MET A 307 -19.24 -17.42 -19.39
N PRO A 308 -18.84 -18.37 -20.26
CA PRO A 308 -17.72 -19.27 -19.95
C PRO A 308 -16.36 -18.58 -19.77
N PHE A 309 -16.17 -17.40 -20.35
CA PHE A 309 -14.91 -16.65 -20.31
C PHE A 309 -14.88 -15.54 -19.24
N VAL A 310 -16.03 -15.23 -18.62
CA VAL A 310 -16.12 -14.23 -17.55
C VAL A 310 -15.14 -14.51 -16.39
N PRO A 311 -14.97 -15.76 -15.90
CA PRO A 311 -13.99 -16.05 -14.85
C PRO A 311 -12.54 -15.69 -15.25
N PHE A 312 -12.18 -15.82 -16.53
CA PHE A 312 -10.83 -15.47 -17.02
C PHE A 312 -10.57 -13.96 -16.91
N PHE A 313 -11.57 -13.15 -17.28
CA PHE A 313 -11.52 -11.70 -17.13
C PHE A 313 -11.45 -11.30 -15.65
N VAL A 314 -12.36 -11.81 -14.81
CA VAL A 314 -12.45 -11.43 -13.40
C VAL A 314 -11.16 -11.80 -12.65
N LEU A 315 -10.60 -12.99 -12.88
CA LEU A 315 -9.33 -13.38 -12.27
C LEU A 315 -8.20 -12.42 -12.66
N THR A 316 -8.08 -12.11 -13.95
CA THR A 316 -7.05 -11.18 -14.45
C THR A 316 -7.24 -9.79 -13.86
N TRP A 317 -8.48 -9.29 -13.83
CA TRP A 317 -8.81 -7.99 -13.27
C TRP A 317 -8.47 -7.89 -11.78
N ILE A 318 -8.73 -8.95 -11.00
CA ILE A 318 -8.35 -9.03 -9.59
C ILE A 318 -6.83 -8.95 -9.44
N ILE A 319 -6.07 -9.74 -10.20
CA ILE A 319 -4.61 -9.80 -10.07
C ILE A 319 -3.96 -8.48 -10.46
N LEU A 320 -4.43 -7.84 -11.54
CA LEU A 320 -3.95 -6.52 -11.93
C LEU A 320 -4.21 -5.47 -10.83
N ASN A 321 -5.40 -5.45 -10.25
CA ASN A 321 -5.73 -4.51 -9.17
C ASN A 321 -4.91 -4.76 -7.90
N VAL A 322 -4.85 -5.98 -7.38
CA VAL A 322 -4.09 -6.25 -6.15
C VAL A 322 -2.58 -6.05 -6.34
N SER A 323 -2.04 -6.37 -7.51
CA SER A 323 -0.61 -6.14 -7.79
C SER A 323 -0.20 -4.66 -7.68
N SER A 324 -1.15 -3.74 -7.88
CA SER A 324 -0.94 -2.30 -7.86
C SER A 324 -0.89 -1.71 -6.44
N THR A 325 -1.20 -2.50 -5.41
CA THR A 325 -1.27 -2.07 -4.01
C THR A 325 -0.29 -2.81 -3.10
N ILE A 326 0.38 -3.87 -3.58
CA ILE A 326 1.28 -4.70 -2.76
C ILE A 326 2.56 -3.96 -2.37
N GLY A 327 3.10 -3.11 -3.25
CA GLY A 327 4.36 -2.44 -3.02
C GLY A 327 4.51 -1.13 -3.77
N PRO A 328 5.53 -0.32 -3.41
CA PRO A 328 5.76 0.96 -4.04
C PRO A 328 6.31 0.80 -5.46
N PHE A 329 5.75 1.56 -6.39
CA PHE A 329 6.11 1.49 -7.81
C PHE A 329 7.51 1.99 -8.16
N GLU A 330 8.16 2.71 -7.25
CA GLU A 330 9.57 3.07 -7.37
C GLU A 330 10.49 1.84 -7.36
N LEU A 331 10.15 0.80 -6.58
CA LEU A 331 10.87 -0.47 -6.54
C LEU A 331 10.47 -1.43 -7.66
N SER A 332 9.35 -1.17 -8.34
CA SER A 332 8.87 -2.00 -9.44
C SER A 332 9.58 -1.63 -10.75
N PRO A 333 9.87 -2.62 -11.63
CA PRO A 333 10.33 -2.33 -12.99
C PRO A 333 9.33 -1.43 -13.74
N GLY A 334 9.83 -0.58 -14.64
CA GLY A 334 9.03 0.48 -15.28
C GLY A 334 7.74 0.00 -15.96
N PHE A 335 7.74 -1.20 -16.54
CA PHE A 335 6.55 -1.82 -17.15
C PHE A 335 5.37 -1.96 -16.17
N TYR A 336 5.62 -2.33 -14.92
CA TYR A 336 4.58 -2.58 -13.91
C TYR A 336 3.98 -1.30 -13.34
N ARG A 337 4.56 -0.13 -13.64
CA ARG A 337 3.98 1.17 -13.29
C ARG A 337 2.68 1.48 -14.02
N ILE A 338 2.28 0.65 -15.00
CA ILE A 338 0.91 0.67 -15.54
C ILE A 338 -0.16 0.54 -14.44
N GLY A 339 0.22 -0.01 -13.28
CA GLY A 339 -0.64 -0.13 -12.11
C GLY A 339 -1.26 1.16 -11.58
N TYR A 340 -0.69 2.34 -11.92
CA TYR A 340 -1.30 3.64 -11.59
C TYR A 340 -2.71 3.84 -12.16
N VAL A 341 -3.09 3.09 -13.21
CA VAL A 341 -4.39 3.18 -13.89
C VAL A 341 -5.44 2.26 -13.24
N PHE A 342 -5.06 1.42 -12.26
CA PHE A 342 -6.02 0.51 -11.66
C PHE A 342 -6.77 1.17 -10.49
N PRO A 343 -8.10 0.95 -10.37
CA PRO A 343 -8.91 1.54 -9.31
C PRO A 343 -8.42 1.22 -7.90
N ALA A 344 -7.88 0.01 -7.68
CA ALA A 344 -7.36 -0.40 -6.37
C ALA A 344 -6.16 0.44 -5.92
N HIS A 345 -5.27 0.84 -6.82
CA HIS A 345 -4.15 1.73 -6.50
C HIS A 345 -4.67 3.09 -6.00
N SER A 346 -5.58 3.70 -6.77
CA SER A 346 -6.20 4.97 -6.40
C SER A 346 -6.96 4.87 -5.08
N LEU A 347 -7.70 3.77 -4.85
CA LEU A 347 -8.35 3.51 -3.57
C LEU A 347 -7.33 3.45 -2.43
N TYR A 348 -6.25 2.69 -2.58
CA TYR A 348 -5.24 2.53 -1.53
C TYR A 348 -4.59 3.87 -1.16
N GLU A 349 -4.23 4.70 -2.15
CA GLU A 349 -3.65 6.02 -1.91
C GLU A 349 -4.62 6.97 -1.17
N ILE A 350 -5.92 6.92 -1.52
CA ILE A 350 -6.96 7.69 -0.81
C ILE A 350 -7.12 7.18 0.62
N LEU A 351 -7.13 5.86 0.82
CA LEU A 351 -7.25 5.25 2.15
C LEU A 351 -6.05 5.61 3.03
N LEU A 352 -4.83 5.55 2.50
CA LEU A 352 -3.63 6.01 3.20
C LEU A 352 -3.77 7.46 3.64
N GLN A 353 -4.15 8.37 2.73
CA GLN A 353 -4.36 9.78 3.08
C GLN A 353 -5.36 9.98 4.23
N ILE A 354 -6.46 9.23 4.21
CA ILE A 354 -7.48 9.29 5.27
C ILE A 354 -6.91 8.74 6.58
N TRP A 355 -6.26 7.58 6.54
CA TRP A 355 -5.76 6.85 7.70
C TRP A 355 -4.59 7.52 8.40
N THR A 356 -3.76 8.24 7.66
CA THR A 356 -2.59 8.97 8.18
C THR A 356 -2.87 10.45 8.42
N ASP A 357 -4.15 10.86 8.46
CA ASP A 357 -4.60 12.24 8.68
C ASP A 357 -3.89 13.28 7.80
N GLY A 358 -3.64 12.94 6.54
CA GLY A 358 -2.99 13.82 5.58
C GLY A 358 -1.53 13.50 5.25
N CYS A 359 -0.88 12.57 5.97
CA CYS A 359 0.50 12.13 5.71
C CYS A 359 0.68 11.17 4.52
N ASN A 360 -0.02 11.44 3.40
CA ASN A 360 0.21 10.80 2.11
C ASN A 360 -0.41 11.65 0.97
N PRO A 361 0.18 12.80 0.58
CA PRO A 361 -0.46 13.83 -0.22
C PRO A 361 -0.64 13.47 -1.71
N HIS A 362 -1.18 12.29 -2.01
CA HIS A 362 -1.49 11.78 -3.34
C HIS A 362 -2.99 11.88 -3.70
N LEU A 363 -3.81 12.42 -2.79
CA LEU A 363 -5.25 12.60 -2.99
C LEU A 363 -5.58 13.41 -4.26
N TYR A 364 -4.79 14.45 -4.55
CA TYR A 364 -4.96 15.30 -5.74
C TYR A 364 -4.86 14.52 -7.05
N ARG A 365 -4.22 13.35 -7.05
CA ARG A 365 -4.05 12.48 -8.21
C ARG A 365 -5.01 11.30 -8.16
N ALA A 366 -5.06 10.62 -7.02
CA ALA A 366 -5.82 9.38 -6.87
C ALA A 366 -7.34 9.59 -7.00
N LEU A 367 -7.88 10.65 -6.38
CA LEU A 367 -9.32 10.91 -6.40
C LEU A 367 -9.83 11.29 -7.81
N PRO A 368 -9.18 12.20 -8.57
CA PRO A 368 -9.60 12.47 -9.94
C PRO A 368 -9.51 11.26 -10.88
N ILE A 369 -8.48 10.41 -10.75
CA ILE A 369 -8.37 9.18 -11.54
C ILE A 369 -9.58 8.28 -11.29
N LEU A 370 -9.89 8.02 -10.01
CA LEU A 370 -11.02 7.17 -9.63
C LEU A 370 -12.36 7.76 -10.08
N TRP A 371 -12.53 9.08 -10.05
CA TRP A 371 -13.70 9.76 -10.60
C TRP A 371 -13.80 9.65 -12.13
N CYS A 372 -12.69 9.77 -12.85
CA CYS A 372 -12.67 9.58 -14.30
C CYS A 372 -13.07 8.14 -14.67
N GLU A 373 -12.53 7.16 -13.95
CA GLU A 373 -12.92 5.75 -14.11
C GLU A 373 -14.41 5.53 -13.80
N TRP A 374 -14.96 6.23 -12.82
CA TRP A 374 -16.39 6.18 -12.53
C TRP A 374 -17.23 6.70 -13.69
N ILE A 375 -16.87 7.86 -14.27
CA ILE A 375 -17.57 8.42 -15.45
C ILE A 375 -17.51 7.43 -16.62
N VAL A 376 -16.32 6.88 -16.91
CA VAL A 376 -16.14 5.87 -17.96
C VAL A 376 -16.99 4.64 -17.65
N GLY A 377 -17.01 4.19 -16.40
CA GLY A 377 -17.85 3.08 -15.93
C GLY A 377 -19.33 3.31 -16.18
N VAL A 378 -19.85 4.51 -15.93
CA VAL A 378 -21.26 4.87 -16.19
C VAL A 378 -21.57 4.78 -17.69
N VAL A 379 -20.69 5.31 -18.54
CA VAL A 379 -20.86 5.23 -20.00
C VAL A 379 -20.86 3.78 -20.47
N LEU A 380 -19.87 2.99 -20.03
CA LEU A 380 -19.76 1.56 -20.37
C LEU A 380 -20.96 0.77 -19.87
N PHE A 381 -21.47 1.05 -18.67
CA PHE A 381 -22.67 0.42 -18.12
C PHE A 381 -23.89 0.66 -19.03
N VAL A 382 -24.13 1.90 -19.46
CA VAL A 382 -25.25 2.23 -20.36
C VAL A 382 -25.10 1.49 -21.70
N VAL A 383 -23.89 1.44 -22.26
CA VAL A 383 -23.60 0.67 -23.47
C VAL A 383 -23.87 -0.82 -23.26
N GLY A 384 -23.41 -1.39 -22.15
CA GLY A 384 -23.62 -2.80 -21.79
C GLY A 384 -25.10 -3.16 -21.67
N MET A 385 -25.90 -2.29 -21.05
CA MET A 385 -27.36 -2.47 -21.00
C MET A 385 -28.00 -2.45 -22.38
N GLY A 386 -27.56 -1.55 -23.27
CA GLY A 386 -28.00 -1.52 -24.66
C GLY A 386 -27.70 -2.81 -25.42
N LEU A 387 -26.53 -3.42 -25.19
CA LEU A 387 -26.15 -4.70 -25.80
C LEU A 387 -27.03 -5.86 -25.29
N ARG A 388 -27.32 -5.91 -23.98
CA ARG A 388 -28.17 -6.95 -23.38
C ARG A 388 -29.59 -6.92 -23.92
N THR A 389 -30.20 -5.74 -24.02
CA THR A 389 -31.56 -5.62 -24.57
C THR A 389 -31.62 -6.04 -26.04
N LYS A 390 -30.62 -5.65 -26.85
CA LYS A 390 -30.55 -6.08 -28.27
C LYS A 390 -30.42 -7.60 -28.41
N ALA A 391 -29.63 -8.24 -27.56
CA ALA A 391 -29.47 -9.69 -27.55
C ALA A 391 -30.77 -10.42 -27.17
N SER A 392 -31.51 -9.92 -26.17
CA SER A 392 -32.82 -10.45 -25.77
C SER A 392 -33.82 -10.36 -26.92
N PHE A 393 -33.94 -9.19 -27.54
CA PHE A 393 -34.85 -8.96 -28.66
C PHE A 393 -34.56 -9.87 -29.86
N LYS A 394 -33.29 -10.08 -30.20
CA LYS A 394 -32.88 -11.00 -31.27
C LYS A 394 -33.30 -12.45 -30.96
N THR A 395 -33.21 -12.85 -29.69
CA THR A 395 -33.57 -14.20 -29.24
C THR A 395 -35.09 -14.42 -29.35
N LEU A 396 -35.89 -13.43 -28.95
CA LEU A 396 -37.35 -13.46 -29.12
C LEU A 396 -37.75 -13.60 -30.59
N LEU A 397 -37.20 -12.76 -31.48
CA LEU A 397 -37.48 -12.84 -32.92
C LEU A 397 -37.09 -14.19 -33.54
N SER A 398 -36.03 -14.82 -33.04
CA SER A 398 -35.63 -16.16 -33.51
C SER A 398 -36.58 -17.27 -33.06
N LYS A 399 -37.16 -17.15 -31.86
CA LYS A 399 -38.16 -18.09 -31.35
C LYS A 399 -39.47 -17.96 -32.13
N GLU A 400 -39.95 -16.74 -32.35
CA GLU A 400 -41.15 -16.50 -33.17
C GLU A 400 -41.00 -17.06 -34.59
N LYS A 401 -39.82 -16.92 -35.21
CA LYS A 401 -39.52 -17.49 -36.54
C LYS A 401 -39.36 -19.01 -36.57
N SER A 402 -39.11 -19.66 -35.43
CA SER A 402 -39.02 -21.12 -35.35
C SER A 402 -40.37 -21.77 -35.04
N GLU A 403 -41.31 -20.99 -34.50
CA GLU A 403 -42.66 -21.43 -34.17
C GLU A 403 -43.69 -21.14 -35.28
N ALA A 404 -43.37 -20.20 -36.18
CA ALA A 404 -44.08 -19.94 -37.44
C ALA A 404 -43.48 -20.76 -38.59
#